data_AF-A0AAD9Y8L0-F1
#
_entry.id   AF-A0AAD9Y8L0-F1
#
_cell.length_a   1.000
_cell.length_b   1.000
_cell.length_c   1.000
_cell.angle_alpha   90.00
_cell.angle_beta   90.00
_cell.angle_gamma   90.00
#
_symmetry.space_group_name_H-M   'P 1'
#
loop_
_entity.id
_entity.type
_entity.pdbx_description
1 polymer ?
#
loop_
_entity_poly.entity_id
_entity_poly.type
_entity_poly.pdbx_seq_one_letter_code
_entity_poly.pdbx_strand_id
1 'polypeptide(L)'
;MSYGEADTSVANYLSFIMMELLTWQGLGDLINKFRTQTLSLDPISPLWGCQLLPRLRVPFTFLWSESLIPKPADWDDHINITGFSFLSLADKYTPPPDLTKFLEAGPPPIYIGFGSIVVDDPKALTQLIFDAVKIAGVRAIVSKGWGGVGGGDNVPENIYLIGNCPHDWLFKRVSAVVHHGGAGTSAAGIAAGRPTVVVPFFGDQPFWGQMIARAGAGPMPVPFKEMTAETLVASICFALKPEVQVAVQQMAERIGAEDGAGDTAKDIQERLVLDGMRCDICPERLATWRHKKSGAHLSSFAVGCLVDKGMMKPHDVKLLRHKHWYVDEGAEHPLIGLVAAVSGFFTAIGIATSDYSQRLHAHPEREAAQNAEPTPDLQEGQAQQEREKSVGEGTDTTSDQQTDHTVTPTQDANLKCVVRENTLSPSQMNTIALKMATKSLQNADPHAEIAMVEKTPEGRRKSSVVKYQKRQRGRATEVARATGRYGLEVAKAGLKAPGAVFYNVANGFHNYPSYGAFSHDVRRRDEITGLGSGLRTAGKEAALGTWDAFRGVVVRPYKGAKEGGMKGFGKGLWQANRGFTCNIFAALFGLPGYTLKGIEKELY
;
A
#
# COMPACT_ATOMS: atom_id res chain seq x y z
N MET A 1 -9.25 19.93 -6.93
CA MET A 1 -10.13 19.85 -5.75
C MET A 1 -10.16 21.22 -5.10
N SER A 2 -11.33 21.77 -4.81
CA SER A 2 -11.47 23.00 -4.01
C SER A 2 -11.60 22.59 -2.55
N TYR A 3 -10.69 23.01 -1.69
CA TYR A 3 -10.64 22.64 -0.27
C TYR A 3 -11.32 23.67 0.66
N GLY A 4 -12.14 24.58 0.11
CA GLY A 4 -12.73 25.66 0.90
C GLY A 4 -11.68 26.68 1.38
N GLU A 5 -11.85 27.21 2.60
CA GLU A 5 -10.94 28.19 3.23
C GLU A 5 -9.67 27.57 3.85
N ALA A 6 -9.49 26.25 3.78
CA ALA A 6 -8.31 25.60 4.30
C ALA A 6 -7.10 25.85 3.40
N ASP A 7 -5.95 26.18 4.00
CA ASP A 7 -4.67 26.29 3.28
C ASP A 7 -4.40 24.98 2.51
N THR A 8 -4.08 25.10 1.23
CA THR A 8 -3.81 23.96 0.33
C THR A 8 -2.68 23.08 0.87
N SER A 9 -1.71 23.67 1.58
CA SER A 9 -0.65 22.93 2.26
C SER A 9 -1.19 21.99 3.34
N VAL A 10 -2.09 22.49 4.19
CA VAL A 10 -2.74 21.72 5.26
C VAL A 10 -3.64 20.63 4.68
N ALA A 11 -4.39 20.95 3.62
CA ALA A 11 -5.24 19.99 2.93
C ALA A 11 -4.43 18.83 2.32
N ASN A 12 -3.30 19.14 1.67
CA ASN A 12 -2.39 18.12 1.14
C ASN A 12 -1.84 17.24 2.26
N TYR A 13 -1.31 17.84 3.34
CA TYR A 13 -0.76 17.09 4.48
C TYR A 13 -1.80 16.15 5.11
N LEU A 14 -3.01 16.64 5.36
CA LEU A 14 -4.10 15.83 5.92
C LEU A 14 -4.56 14.71 4.98
N SER A 15 -4.47 14.92 3.65
CA SER A 15 -4.84 13.89 2.68
C SER A 15 -3.93 12.65 2.74
N PHE A 16 -2.63 12.82 3.01
CA PHE A 16 -1.70 11.70 3.23
C PHE A 16 -2.11 10.87 4.46
N ILE A 17 -2.39 11.55 5.57
CA ILE A 17 -2.83 10.89 6.82
C ILE A 17 -4.14 10.12 6.58
N MET A 18 -5.09 10.74 5.88
CA MET A 18 -6.38 10.11 5.60
C MET A 18 -6.23 8.86 4.73
N MET A 19 -5.43 8.94 3.67
CA MET A 19 -5.20 7.79 2.77
C MET A 19 -4.53 6.63 3.49
N GLU A 20 -3.52 6.90 4.32
CA GLU A 20 -2.87 5.85 5.11
C GLU A 20 -3.80 5.26 6.17
N LEU A 21 -4.61 6.08 6.83
CA LEU A 21 -5.60 5.63 7.80
C LEU A 21 -6.62 4.69 7.15
N LEU A 22 -7.20 5.08 6.01
CA LEU A 22 -8.17 4.26 5.28
C LEU A 22 -7.56 2.96 4.77
N THR A 23 -6.33 3.02 4.24
CA THR A 23 -5.58 1.84 3.81
C THR A 23 -5.35 0.88 4.98
N TRP A 24 -4.97 1.41 6.13
CA TRP A 24 -4.73 0.63 7.33
C TRP A 24 -6.02 0.05 7.92
N GLN A 25 -7.13 0.79 7.93
CA GLN A 25 -8.43 0.26 8.34
C GLN A 25 -8.88 -0.91 7.46
N GLY A 26 -8.63 -0.85 6.15
CA GLY A 26 -8.99 -1.93 5.22
C GLY A 26 -8.08 -3.16 5.29
N LEU A 27 -6.79 -2.99 5.62
CA LEU A 27 -5.79 -4.06 5.52
C LEU A 27 -5.16 -4.49 6.86
N GLY A 28 -5.33 -3.72 7.93
CA GLY A 28 -4.61 -3.89 9.20
C GLY A 28 -4.82 -5.26 9.84
N ASP A 29 -6.04 -5.79 9.83
CA ASP A 29 -6.35 -7.11 10.36
C ASP A 29 -5.71 -8.23 9.53
N LEU A 30 -5.74 -8.09 8.19
CA LEU A 30 -5.09 -9.04 7.29
C LEU A 30 -3.58 -9.05 7.49
N ILE A 31 -2.98 -7.85 7.60
CA ILE A 31 -1.55 -7.66 7.89
C ILE A 31 -1.19 -8.29 9.24
N ASN A 32 -1.97 -8.03 10.29
CA ASN A 32 -1.70 -8.56 11.63
C ASN A 32 -1.90 -10.06 11.72
N LYS A 33 -2.88 -10.61 11.01
CA LYS A 33 -3.06 -12.06 10.89
C LYS A 33 -1.85 -12.70 10.22
N PHE A 34 -1.36 -12.14 9.12
CA PHE A 34 -0.15 -12.62 8.45
C PHE A 34 1.09 -12.50 9.34
N ARG A 35 1.27 -11.36 10.02
CA ARG A 35 2.39 -11.14 10.94
C ARG A 35 2.41 -12.15 12.08
N THR A 36 1.29 -12.35 12.77
CA THR A 36 1.23 -13.20 13.98
C THR A 36 1.18 -14.69 13.65
N GLN A 37 0.40 -15.08 12.63
CA GLN A 37 0.15 -16.50 12.33
C GLN A 37 1.17 -17.10 11.36
N THR A 38 1.79 -16.29 10.49
CA THR A 38 2.75 -16.78 9.48
C THR A 38 4.18 -16.37 9.81
N LEU A 39 4.42 -15.10 10.13
CA LEU A 39 5.77 -14.60 10.39
C LEU A 39 6.20 -14.72 11.86
N SER A 40 5.29 -15.09 12.75
CA SER A 40 5.49 -15.08 14.21
C SER A 40 6.04 -13.75 14.73
N LEU A 41 5.58 -12.65 14.15
CA LEU A 41 5.88 -11.29 14.56
C LEU A 41 4.74 -10.72 15.41
N ASP A 42 5.08 -9.76 16.26
CA ASP A 42 4.09 -8.98 17.03
C ASP A 42 3.08 -8.28 16.09
N PRO A 43 1.80 -8.17 16.49
CA PRO A 43 0.84 -7.37 15.75
C PRO A 43 1.24 -5.88 15.80
N ILE A 44 1.01 -5.17 14.71
CA ILE A 44 1.09 -3.71 14.67
C ILE A 44 -0.24 -3.17 15.20
N SER A 45 -0.18 -2.30 16.19
CA SER A 45 -1.37 -1.62 16.70
C SER A 45 -2.15 -0.94 15.57
N PRO A 46 -3.49 -1.04 15.54
CA PRO A 46 -4.32 -0.33 14.57
C PRO A 46 -4.05 1.17 14.48
N LEU A 47 -3.57 1.76 15.56
CA LEU A 47 -3.27 3.18 15.66
C LEU A 47 -1.86 3.55 15.19
N TRP A 48 -0.94 2.59 15.14
CA TRP A 48 0.48 2.80 14.80
C TRP A 48 0.83 2.31 13.40
N GLY A 49 -0.09 1.61 12.74
CA GLY A 49 0.08 1.21 11.35
C GLY A 49 -0.12 2.36 10.36
N CYS A 50 -0.97 3.33 10.71
CA CYS A 50 -1.01 4.63 10.04
C CYS A 50 0.32 5.37 10.32
N GLN A 51 0.94 5.96 9.29
CA GLN A 51 2.22 6.68 9.37
C GLN A 51 3.40 5.85 9.84
N LEU A 52 3.34 4.52 9.67
CA LEU A 52 4.44 3.63 10.08
C LEU A 52 5.75 3.94 9.34
N LEU A 53 5.71 4.17 8.02
CA LEU A 53 6.92 4.43 7.22
C LEU A 53 7.56 5.80 7.55
N PRO A 54 6.78 6.91 7.59
CA PRO A 54 7.32 8.20 8.03
C PRO A 54 7.88 8.16 9.45
N ARG A 55 7.15 7.56 10.42
CA ARG A 55 7.58 7.47 11.82
C ARG A 55 8.89 6.71 11.96
N LEU A 56 9.01 5.59 11.27
CA LEU A 56 10.23 4.80 11.29
C LEU A 56 11.37 5.49 10.52
N ARG A 57 11.11 6.55 9.75
CA ARG A 57 12.04 7.20 8.80
C ARG A 57 12.61 6.16 7.83
N VAL A 58 11.73 5.36 7.23
CA VAL A 58 12.15 4.35 6.25
C VAL A 58 12.74 5.08 5.03
N PRO A 59 14.01 4.81 4.66
CA PRO A 59 14.58 5.26 3.40
C PRO A 59 13.60 5.12 2.22
N PHE A 60 13.32 6.22 1.54
CA PHE A 60 12.38 6.22 0.42
C PHE A 60 12.95 7.03 -0.75
N THR A 61 12.93 6.45 -1.95
CA THR A 61 13.52 7.06 -3.14
C THR A 61 12.47 7.11 -4.23
N PHE A 62 12.12 8.34 -4.64
CA PHE A 62 11.19 8.59 -5.72
C PHE A 62 11.93 8.64 -7.05
N LEU A 63 11.35 7.96 -8.05
CA LEU A 63 11.91 7.75 -9.38
C LEU A 63 11.28 8.72 -10.39
N TRP A 64 11.33 10.02 -10.09
CA TRP A 64 10.94 11.07 -11.03
C TRP A 64 12.04 12.12 -11.13
N SER A 65 12.00 12.94 -12.18
CA SER A 65 12.94 14.05 -12.36
C SER A 65 12.52 15.28 -11.55
N GLU A 66 13.47 15.89 -10.86
CA GLU A 66 13.28 17.18 -10.19
C GLU A 66 13.01 18.33 -11.16
N SER A 67 13.35 18.16 -12.45
CA SER A 67 12.99 19.11 -13.51
C SER A 67 11.49 19.16 -13.77
N LEU A 68 10.76 18.08 -13.43
CA LEU A 68 9.30 18.03 -13.53
C LEU A 68 8.64 18.36 -12.18
N ILE A 69 9.10 17.74 -11.09
CA ILE A 69 8.54 17.91 -9.75
C ILE A 69 9.69 18.11 -8.75
N PRO A 70 9.95 19.34 -8.27
CA PRO A 70 11.04 19.59 -7.34
C PRO A 70 10.80 18.91 -6.00
N LYS A 71 11.86 18.59 -5.27
CA LYS A 71 11.75 18.07 -3.90
C LYS A 71 11.00 19.07 -3.00
N PRO A 72 9.90 18.66 -2.33
CA PRO A 72 9.24 19.52 -1.35
C PRO A 72 10.18 19.90 -0.19
N ALA A 73 10.12 21.15 0.25
CA ALA A 73 11.04 21.70 1.27
C ALA A 73 10.79 21.14 2.68
N ASP A 74 9.62 20.55 2.91
CA ASP A 74 9.22 19.88 4.15
C ASP A 74 9.62 18.40 4.20
N TRP A 75 10.24 17.87 3.15
CA TRP A 75 10.76 16.50 3.14
C TRP A 75 12.11 16.38 3.83
N ASP A 76 12.18 15.38 4.70
CA ASP A 76 13.42 14.99 5.38
C ASP A 76 14.48 14.40 4.42
N ASP A 77 15.69 14.28 4.93
CA ASP A 77 16.88 13.69 4.31
C ASP A 77 16.80 12.17 4.06
N HIS A 78 15.89 11.47 4.73
CA HIS A 78 15.62 10.06 4.46
C HIS A 78 14.77 9.81 3.20
N ILE A 79 14.20 10.86 2.62
CA ILE A 79 13.40 10.82 1.39
C ILE A 79 14.21 11.48 0.28
N ASN A 80 14.39 10.80 -0.85
CA ASN A 80 15.18 11.30 -1.97
C ASN A 80 14.41 11.24 -3.29
N ILE A 81 14.86 12.04 -4.26
CA ILE A 81 14.43 12.00 -5.65
C ILE A 81 15.71 11.80 -6.47
N THR A 82 15.71 10.83 -7.38
CA THR A 82 16.93 10.43 -8.09
C THR A 82 16.85 10.61 -9.60
N GLY A 83 15.66 10.90 -10.14
CA GLY A 83 15.44 10.92 -11.59
C GLY A 83 14.60 9.73 -12.05
N PHE A 84 14.20 9.77 -13.32
CA PHE A 84 13.48 8.64 -13.93
C PHE A 84 14.42 7.48 -14.25
N SER A 85 13.95 6.25 -14.06
CA SER A 85 14.66 5.02 -14.44
C SER A 85 14.12 4.47 -15.75
N PHE A 86 14.88 4.64 -16.83
CA PHE A 86 14.51 4.16 -18.17
C PHE A 86 15.14 2.82 -18.51
N LEU A 87 14.42 2.01 -19.29
CA LEU A 87 14.95 0.82 -19.93
C LEU A 87 15.16 1.10 -21.42
N SER A 88 16.37 0.87 -21.91
CA SER A 88 16.69 0.95 -23.35
C SER A 88 16.15 -0.29 -24.07
N LEU A 89 14.96 -0.17 -24.64
CA LEU A 89 14.27 -1.25 -25.35
C LEU A 89 14.36 -1.09 -26.88
N ALA A 90 14.66 0.11 -27.35
CA ALA A 90 14.76 0.44 -28.77
C ALA A 90 15.83 -0.37 -29.52
N ASP A 91 16.97 -0.68 -28.89
CA ASP A 91 18.13 -1.28 -29.57
C ASP A 91 17.86 -2.68 -30.14
N LYS A 92 16.84 -3.38 -29.61
CA LYS A 92 16.46 -4.73 -30.03
C LYS A 92 15.13 -4.76 -30.79
N TYR A 93 14.57 -3.60 -31.11
CA TYR A 93 13.26 -3.50 -31.72
C TYR A 93 13.35 -3.35 -33.24
N THR A 94 12.73 -4.28 -33.95
CA THR A 94 12.53 -4.19 -35.39
C THR A 94 11.09 -3.74 -35.65
N PRO A 95 10.86 -2.52 -36.17
CA PRO A 95 9.52 -2.05 -36.47
C PRO A 95 8.94 -2.84 -37.65
N PRO A 96 7.62 -3.09 -37.66
CA PRO A 96 7.00 -3.74 -38.80
C PRO A 96 7.03 -2.79 -40.03
N PRO A 97 7.14 -3.32 -41.26
CA PRO A 97 7.35 -2.49 -42.45
C PRO A 97 6.22 -1.49 -42.73
N ASP A 98 4.99 -1.84 -42.40
CA ASP A 98 3.80 -1.01 -42.53
C ASP A 98 3.82 0.21 -41.59
N LEU A 99 4.29 0.05 -40.35
CA LEU A 99 4.50 1.18 -39.43
C LEU A 99 5.56 2.14 -39.98
N THR A 100 6.65 1.60 -40.52
CA THR A 100 7.73 2.42 -41.11
C THR A 100 7.23 3.21 -42.31
N LYS A 101 6.50 2.55 -43.23
CA LYS A 101 5.85 3.21 -44.37
C LYS A 101 4.88 4.31 -43.92
N PHE A 102 4.08 4.06 -42.89
CA PHE A 102 3.15 5.07 -42.36
C PHE A 102 3.89 6.30 -41.81
N LEU A 103 4.96 6.09 -41.04
CA LEU A 103 5.79 7.18 -40.51
C LEU A 103 6.39 8.03 -41.62
N GLU A 104 6.95 7.39 -42.66
CA GLU A 104 7.61 8.05 -43.81
C GLU A 104 6.64 8.76 -44.76
N ALA A 105 5.37 8.37 -44.80
CA ALA A 105 4.38 8.90 -45.75
C ALA A 105 3.95 10.37 -45.51
N GLY A 106 4.53 11.09 -44.54
CA GLY A 106 4.12 12.47 -44.25
C GLY A 106 4.68 13.07 -42.94
N PRO A 107 4.05 14.14 -42.41
CA PRO A 107 4.48 14.81 -41.18
C PRO A 107 4.36 13.91 -39.93
N PRO A 108 5.24 14.02 -38.92
CA PRO A 108 5.21 13.15 -37.73
C PRO A 108 3.82 13.04 -37.09
N PRO A 109 3.25 11.83 -36.95
CA PRO A 109 1.93 11.64 -36.36
C PRO A 109 1.95 11.93 -34.86
N ILE A 110 0.79 12.13 -34.23
CA ILE A 110 0.65 12.06 -32.78
C ILE A 110 0.50 10.61 -32.34
N TYR A 111 0.91 10.26 -31.11
CA TYR A 111 0.57 8.99 -30.49
C TYR A 111 -0.66 9.13 -29.60
N ILE A 112 -1.56 8.15 -29.62
CA ILE A 112 -2.71 8.06 -28.70
C ILE A 112 -2.74 6.65 -28.10
N GLY A 113 -2.61 6.55 -26.77
CA GLY A 113 -2.63 5.26 -26.09
C GLY A 113 -3.02 5.35 -24.62
N PHE A 114 -4.12 4.68 -24.25
CA PHE A 114 -4.63 4.67 -22.87
C PHE A 114 -4.20 3.43 -22.07
N GLY A 115 -3.32 2.58 -22.62
CA GLY A 115 -2.81 1.39 -21.92
C GLY A 115 -3.88 0.30 -21.76
N SER A 116 -3.80 -0.47 -20.67
CA SER A 116 -4.70 -1.59 -20.38
C SER A 116 -6.03 -1.18 -19.73
N ILE A 117 -6.54 0.02 -20.03
CA ILE A 117 -7.78 0.51 -19.44
C ILE A 117 -8.99 -0.17 -20.09
N VAL A 118 -9.88 -0.69 -19.25
CA VAL A 118 -11.19 -1.21 -19.66
C VAL A 118 -12.17 -0.05 -19.65
N VAL A 119 -12.79 0.22 -20.80
CA VAL A 119 -13.83 1.23 -20.95
C VAL A 119 -15.15 0.54 -21.28
N ASP A 120 -16.27 1.15 -20.85
CA ASP A 120 -17.61 0.57 -21.02
C ASP A 120 -18.00 0.45 -22.50
N ASP A 121 -17.66 1.47 -23.31
CA ASP A 121 -17.88 1.48 -24.77
C ASP A 121 -16.60 1.81 -25.55
N PRO A 122 -15.81 0.78 -25.93
CA PRO A 122 -14.61 0.96 -26.74
C PRO A 122 -14.85 1.51 -28.15
N LYS A 123 -16.04 1.28 -28.72
CA LYS A 123 -16.38 1.75 -30.07
C LYS A 123 -16.63 3.25 -30.06
N ALA A 124 -17.39 3.74 -29.09
CA ALA A 124 -17.60 5.18 -28.91
C ALA A 124 -16.26 5.92 -28.70
N LEU A 125 -15.36 5.36 -27.89
CA LEU A 125 -14.02 5.93 -27.71
C LEU A 125 -13.21 5.94 -29.02
N THR A 126 -13.25 4.85 -29.78
CA THR A 126 -12.57 4.77 -31.09
C THR A 126 -13.09 5.85 -32.04
N GLN A 127 -14.41 6.02 -32.12
CA GLN A 127 -15.04 7.02 -32.98
C GLN A 127 -14.68 8.45 -32.54
N LEU A 128 -14.72 8.74 -31.24
CA LEU A 128 -14.31 10.03 -30.68
C LEU A 128 -12.85 10.37 -31.06
N ILE A 129 -11.94 9.40 -30.97
CA ILE A 129 -10.55 9.58 -31.37
C ILE A 129 -10.45 9.87 -32.87
N PHE A 130 -11.16 9.11 -33.71
CA PHE A 130 -11.14 9.31 -35.16
C PHE A 130 -11.66 10.69 -35.54
N ASP A 131 -12.75 11.12 -34.93
CA ASP A 131 -13.35 12.45 -35.15
C ASP A 131 -12.40 13.55 -34.69
N ALA A 132 -11.80 13.43 -33.50
CA ALA A 132 -10.84 14.40 -32.99
C ALA A 132 -9.60 14.52 -33.89
N VAL A 133 -9.03 13.40 -34.34
CA VAL A 133 -7.86 13.38 -35.23
C VAL A 133 -8.20 14.02 -36.58
N LYS A 134 -9.41 13.74 -37.11
CA LYS A 134 -9.91 14.34 -38.35
C LYS A 134 -10.08 15.85 -38.22
N ILE A 135 -10.71 16.33 -37.14
CA ILE A 135 -10.94 17.76 -36.90
C ILE A 135 -9.62 18.50 -36.65
N ALA A 136 -8.69 17.90 -35.91
CA ALA A 136 -7.36 18.47 -35.67
C ALA A 136 -6.48 18.50 -36.93
N GLY A 137 -6.83 17.74 -37.98
CA GLY A 137 -6.08 17.70 -39.23
C GLY A 137 -4.70 17.04 -39.10
N VAL A 138 -4.55 16.11 -38.15
CA VAL A 138 -3.27 15.43 -37.86
C VAL A 138 -3.29 13.97 -38.30
N ARG A 139 -2.10 13.37 -38.41
CA ARG A 139 -1.94 11.92 -38.49
C ARG A 139 -1.81 11.34 -37.09
N ALA A 140 -2.31 10.14 -36.85
CA ALA A 140 -2.25 9.51 -35.53
C ALA A 140 -1.81 8.05 -35.57
N ILE A 141 -1.03 7.65 -34.57
CA ILE A 141 -0.76 6.26 -34.23
C ILE A 141 -1.58 5.94 -32.98
N VAL A 142 -2.53 5.03 -33.10
CA VAL A 142 -3.43 4.66 -32.00
C VAL A 142 -3.06 3.28 -31.49
N SER A 143 -2.70 3.18 -30.21
CA SER A 143 -2.43 1.90 -29.56
C SER A 143 -3.73 1.17 -29.28
N LYS A 144 -3.85 -0.07 -29.78
CA LYS A 144 -5.06 -0.89 -29.61
C LYS A 144 -5.35 -1.22 -28.14
N GLY A 145 -4.31 -1.27 -27.30
CA GLY A 145 -4.41 -1.59 -25.87
C GLY A 145 -5.09 -2.94 -25.58
N TRP A 146 -5.49 -3.16 -24.32
CA TRP A 146 -6.33 -4.30 -23.89
C TRP A 146 -7.83 -4.02 -24.05
N GLY A 147 -8.21 -2.75 -24.25
CA GLY A 147 -9.59 -2.29 -24.37
C GLY A 147 -10.19 -2.42 -25.76
N GLY A 148 -9.44 -2.89 -26.76
CA GLY A 148 -9.97 -3.09 -28.12
C GLY A 148 -10.24 -1.79 -28.90
N VAL A 149 -9.53 -0.70 -28.57
CA VAL A 149 -9.63 0.57 -29.31
C VAL A 149 -9.15 0.32 -30.75
N GLY A 150 -9.97 0.67 -31.74
CA GLY A 150 -9.70 0.38 -33.15
C GLY A 150 -10.15 -1.01 -33.63
N GLY A 151 -11.03 -1.71 -32.90
CA GLY A 151 -11.68 -2.93 -33.39
C GLY A 151 -12.79 -2.64 -34.40
N GLY A 152 -12.44 -2.50 -35.69
CA GLY A 152 -13.41 -2.36 -36.79
C GLY A 152 -12.73 -2.20 -38.17
N ASP A 153 -13.46 -2.52 -39.25
CA ASP A 153 -12.92 -2.57 -40.62
C ASP A 153 -12.71 -1.20 -41.30
N ASN A 154 -13.14 -0.10 -40.66
CA ASN A 154 -13.12 1.26 -41.24
C ASN A 154 -12.13 2.19 -40.50
N VAL A 155 -10.84 1.91 -40.59
CA VAL A 155 -9.79 2.80 -40.05
C VAL A 155 -9.47 3.89 -41.08
N PRO A 156 -9.53 5.18 -40.73
CA PRO A 156 -9.14 6.27 -41.63
C PRO A 156 -7.67 6.18 -42.07
N GLU A 157 -7.36 6.60 -43.30
CA GLU A 157 -6.00 6.52 -43.87
C GLU A 157 -4.94 7.31 -43.09
N ASN A 158 -5.33 8.37 -42.38
CA ASN A 158 -4.45 9.16 -41.53
C ASN A 158 -4.23 8.53 -40.14
N ILE A 159 -4.72 7.32 -39.89
CA ILE A 159 -4.61 6.62 -38.62
C ILE A 159 -3.95 5.24 -38.81
N TYR A 160 -2.93 4.96 -38.02
CA TYR A 160 -2.30 3.64 -37.94
C TYR A 160 -2.57 3.00 -36.59
N LEU A 161 -3.14 1.80 -36.58
CA LEU A 161 -3.40 1.07 -35.34
C LEU A 161 -2.20 0.20 -34.96
N ILE A 162 -1.50 0.57 -33.90
CA ILE A 162 -0.28 -0.12 -33.45
C ILE A 162 -0.57 -1.15 -32.36
N GLY A 163 0.19 -2.24 -32.37
CA GLY A 163 0.32 -3.17 -31.26
C GLY A 163 1.38 -2.71 -30.25
N ASN A 164 2.06 -3.67 -29.64
CA ASN A 164 3.16 -3.38 -28.71
C ASN A 164 4.36 -2.77 -29.46
N CYS A 165 4.80 -1.60 -29.03
CA CYS A 165 5.96 -0.89 -29.56
C CYS A 165 6.68 -0.17 -28.42
N PRO A 166 8.02 -0.28 -28.30
CA PRO A 166 8.78 0.43 -27.27
C PRO A 166 8.63 1.94 -27.40
N HIS A 167 8.25 2.60 -26.30
CA HIS A 167 8.02 4.05 -26.30
C HIS A 167 9.31 4.86 -26.53
N ASP A 168 10.46 4.38 -26.06
CA ASP A 168 11.77 4.99 -26.30
C ASP A 168 12.19 4.98 -27.77
N TRP A 169 11.62 4.08 -28.57
CA TRP A 169 11.72 4.08 -30.03
C TRP A 169 10.63 4.94 -30.67
N LEU A 170 9.36 4.73 -30.30
CA LEU A 170 8.22 5.35 -30.98
C LEU A 170 8.14 6.86 -30.72
N PHE A 171 8.29 7.29 -29.47
CA PHE A 171 8.04 8.69 -29.09
C PHE A 171 9.07 9.64 -29.70
N LYS A 172 10.25 9.16 -30.09
CA LYS A 172 11.22 9.95 -30.87
C LYS A 172 10.71 10.30 -32.28
N ARG A 173 9.65 9.65 -32.76
CA ARG A 173 9.12 9.76 -34.14
C ARG A 173 7.69 10.32 -34.23
N VAL A 174 7.14 10.79 -33.11
CA VAL A 174 5.81 11.41 -33.05
C VAL A 174 5.93 12.89 -32.72
N SER A 175 4.89 13.68 -33.00
CA SER A 175 4.85 15.12 -32.69
C SER A 175 4.31 15.41 -31.29
N ALA A 176 3.43 14.58 -30.76
CA ALA A 176 2.90 14.68 -29.39
C ALA A 176 2.44 13.30 -28.89
N VAL A 177 2.25 13.16 -27.57
CA VAL A 177 1.84 11.92 -26.89
C VAL A 177 0.55 12.17 -26.12
N VAL A 178 -0.55 11.55 -26.52
CA VAL A 178 -1.82 11.52 -25.78
C VAL A 178 -1.92 10.20 -25.04
N HIS A 179 -2.09 10.25 -23.72
CA HIS A 179 -2.17 9.04 -22.92
C HIS A 179 -2.96 9.24 -21.62
N HIS A 180 -3.11 8.16 -20.87
CA HIS A 180 -3.93 8.15 -19.65
C HIS A 180 -3.30 8.83 -18.43
N GLY A 181 -2.06 9.30 -18.49
CA GLY A 181 -1.37 9.92 -17.35
C GLY A 181 -0.57 8.99 -16.42
N GLY A 182 -0.32 7.73 -16.77
CA GLY A 182 0.53 6.86 -15.95
C GLY A 182 1.99 7.34 -15.90
N ALA A 183 2.60 7.30 -14.71
CA ALA A 183 3.94 7.85 -14.42
C ALA A 183 5.01 7.51 -15.47
N GLY A 184 5.13 6.23 -15.86
CA GLY A 184 6.14 5.79 -16.83
C GLY A 184 5.89 6.29 -18.25
N THR A 185 4.63 6.46 -18.68
CA THR A 185 4.32 7.00 -20.02
C THR A 185 4.51 8.51 -20.05
N SER A 186 4.13 9.20 -18.97
CA SER A 186 4.43 10.63 -18.75
C SER A 186 5.94 10.87 -18.87
N ALA A 187 6.73 10.09 -18.13
CA ALA A 187 8.19 10.17 -18.14
C ALA A 187 8.76 9.94 -19.54
N ALA A 188 8.30 8.89 -20.24
CA ALA A 188 8.78 8.57 -21.58
C ALA A 188 8.44 9.66 -22.62
N GLY A 189 7.25 10.26 -22.55
CA GLY A 189 6.85 11.34 -23.45
C GLY A 189 7.73 12.57 -23.29
N ILE A 190 7.91 13.03 -22.05
CA ILE A 190 8.74 14.19 -21.73
C ILE A 190 10.21 13.92 -22.05
N ALA A 191 10.75 12.75 -21.67
CA ALA A 191 12.13 12.38 -21.95
C ALA A 191 12.44 12.27 -23.46
N ALA A 192 11.43 11.96 -24.28
CA ALA A 192 11.53 11.98 -25.74
C ALA A 192 11.39 13.40 -26.35
N GLY A 193 11.23 14.44 -25.52
CA GLY A 193 11.03 15.82 -25.97
C GLY A 193 9.66 16.03 -26.63
N ARG A 194 8.63 15.28 -26.22
CA ARG A 194 7.29 15.33 -26.82
C ARG A 194 6.26 15.96 -25.89
N PRO A 195 5.50 16.97 -26.37
CA PRO A 195 4.36 17.49 -25.65
C PRO A 195 3.40 16.36 -25.25
N THR A 196 2.96 16.38 -24.01
CA THR A 196 2.26 15.24 -23.39
C THR A 196 0.85 15.66 -22.96
N VAL A 197 -0.17 15.09 -23.61
CA VAL A 197 -1.60 15.31 -23.28
C VAL A 197 -2.07 14.18 -22.38
N VAL A 198 -2.62 14.53 -21.22
CA VAL A 198 -3.09 13.56 -20.22
C VAL A 198 -4.60 13.55 -20.14
N VAL A 199 -5.19 12.37 -20.35
CA VAL A 199 -6.62 12.06 -20.17
C VAL A 199 -6.76 11.10 -18.98
N PRO A 200 -6.94 11.61 -17.75
CA PRO A 200 -6.92 10.75 -16.58
C PRO A 200 -8.23 9.96 -16.41
N PHE A 201 -8.09 8.73 -15.95
CA PHE A 201 -9.17 7.81 -15.59
C PHE A 201 -9.28 7.64 -14.07
N PHE A 202 -8.16 7.36 -13.38
CA PHE A 202 -8.13 7.14 -11.93
C PHE A 202 -6.71 7.21 -11.34
N GLY A 203 -6.60 7.10 -10.02
CA GLY A 203 -5.31 6.96 -9.33
C GLY A 203 -4.46 8.22 -9.38
N ASP A 204 -3.18 8.06 -9.70
CA ASP A 204 -2.17 9.12 -9.79
C ASP A 204 -2.22 9.93 -11.10
N GLN A 205 -3.01 9.48 -12.07
CA GLN A 205 -3.09 10.07 -13.41
C GLN A 205 -3.47 11.57 -13.42
N PRO A 206 -4.47 12.04 -12.63
CA PRO A 206 -4.78 13.47 -12.57
C PRO A 206 -3.62 14.31 -12.03
N PHE A 207 -2.86 13.76 -11.07
CA PHE A 207 -1.69 14.43 -10.49
C PHE A 207 -0.61 14.63 -11.55
N TRP A 208 -0.25 13.58 -12.29
CA TRP A 208 0.74 13.70 -13.38
C TRP A 208 0.33 14.68 -14.46
N GLY A 209 -0.95 14.65 -14.88
CA GLY A 209 -1.48 15.61 -15.84
C GLY A 209 -1.35 17.06 -15.37
N GLN A 210 -1.65 17.33 -14.08
CA GLN A 210 -1.47 18.66 -13.50
C GLN A 210 0.00 19.07 -13.42
N MET A 211 0.92 18.14 -13.09
CA MET A 211 2.35 18.45 -13.02
C MET A 211 2.93 18.76 -14.40
N ILE A 212 2.54 17.99 -15.43
CA ILE A 212 2.91 18.24 -16.84
C ILE A 212 2.42 19.61 -17.30
N ALA A 213 1.16 19.95 -17.00
CA ALA A 213 0.58 21.24 -17.37
C ALA A 213 1.30 22.41 -16.69
N ARG A 214 1.58 22.29 -15.37
CA ARG A 214 2.32 23.30 -14.61
C ARG A 214 3.75 23.48 -15.11
N ALA A 215 4.37 22.41 -15.57
CA ALA A 215 5.68 22.42 -16.18
C ALA A 215 5.69 23.01 -17.61
N GLY A 216 4.53 23.30 -18.20
CA GLY A 216 4.41 23.78 -19.58
C GLY A 216 4.68 22.70 -20.63
N ALA A 217 4.75 21.42 -20.24
CA ALA A 217 5.04 20.29 -21.13
C ALA A 217 3.78 19.69 -21.78
N GLY A 218 2.60 20.27 -21.51
CA GLY A 218 1.31 19.83 -22.06
C GLY A 218 0.14 20.69 -21.61
N PRO A 219 -1.08 20.44 -22.12
CA PRO A 219 -2.29 21.12 -21.69
C PRO A 219 -2.75 20.67 -20.30
N MET A 220 -3.70 21.42 -19.72
CA MET A 220 -4.43 20.96 -18.53
C MET A 220 -5.14 19.63 -18.82
N PRO A 221 -5.09 18.65 -17.91
CA PRO A 221 -5.69 17.34 -18.13
C PRO A 221 -7.22 17.43 -18.17
N VAL A 222 -7.83 16.74 -19.14
CA VAL A 222 -9.29 16.60 -19.25
C VAL A 222 -9.66 15.17 -18.84
N PRO A 223 -10.37 14.98 -17.72
CA PRO A 223 -10.79 13.65 -17.28
C PRO A 223 -11.57 12.90 -18.36
N PHE A 224 -11.37 11.59 -18.46
CA PHE A 224 -12.03 10.77 -19.47
C PHE A 224 -13.56 10.96 -19.50
N LYS A 225 -14.20 11.11 -18.34
CA LYS A 225 -15.65 11.33 -18.21
C LYS A 225 -16.15 12.65 -18.81
N GLU A 226 -15.27 13.62 -18.97
CA GLU A 226 -15.55 14.95 -19.52
C GLU A 226 -14.99 15.09 -20.95
N MET A 227 -14.35 14.04 -21.47
CA MET A 227 -13.69 14.08 -22.76
C MET A 227 -14.72 14.01 -23.90
N THR A 228 -14.55 14.91 -24.86
CA THR A 228 -15.28 14.99 -26.13
C THR A 228 -14.27 15.10 -27.27
N ALA A 229 -14.73 15.01 -28.52
CA ALA A 229 -13.85 15.24 -29.66
C ALA A 229 -13.25 16.65 -29.65
N GLU A 230 -14.05 17.67 -29.30
CA GLU A 230 -13.65 19.08 -29.28
C GLU A 230 -12.63 19.37 -28.18
N THR A 231 -12.82 18.82 -26.98
CA THR A 231 -11.88 18.99 -25.86
C THR A 231 -10.56 18.27 -26.14
N LEU A 232 -10.60 17.10 -26.80
CA LEU A 232 -9.41 16.40 -27.26
C LEU A 232 -8.68 17.18 -28.37
N VAL A 233 -9.40 17.73 -29.34
CA VAL A 233 -8.85 18.62 -30.38
C VAL A 233 -8.17 19.82 -29.75
N ALA A 234 -8.83 20.52 -28.82
CA ALA A 234 -8.25 21.66 -28.14
C ALA A 234 -6.94 21.30 -27.41
N SER A 235 -6.91 20.13 -26.78
CA SER A 235 -5.71 19.62 -26.10
C SER A 235 -4.58 19.28 -27.07
N ILE A 236 -4.89 18.64 -28.21
CA ILE A 236 -3.92 18.34 -29.28
C ILE A 236 -3.36 19.63 -29.86
N CYS A 237 -4.24 20.58 -30.23
CA CYS A 237 -3.83 21.86 -30.80
C CYS A 237 -2.97 22.67 -29.83
N PHE A 238 -3.28 22.65 -28.53
CA PHE A 238 -2.44 23.27 -27.51
C PHE A 238 -1.05 22.60 -27.44
N ALA A 239 -1.00 21.27 -27.40
CA ALA A 239 0.24 20.52 -27.30
C ALA A 239 1.18 20.77 -28.49
N LEU A 240 0.62 20.99 -29.69
CA LEU A 240 1.39 21.23 -30.92
C LEU A 240 1.88 22.68 -31.08
N LYS A 241 1.63 23.56 -30.11
CA LYS A 241 2.14 24.94 -30.15
C LYS A 241 3.67 24.98 -30.03
N PRO A 242 4.37 25.85 -30.78
CA PRO A 242 5.83 25.93 -30.75
C PRO A 242 6.41 26.16 -29.34
N GLU A 243 5.77 26.98 -28.52
CA GLU A 243 6.21 27.27 -27.14
C GLU A 243 6.20 26.04 -26.23
N VAL A 244 5.22 25.13 -26.42
CA VAL A 244 5.13 23.88 -25.66
C VAL A 244 6.24 22.92 -26.09
N GLN A 245 6.53 22.86 -27.40
CA GLN A 245 7.63 22.07 -27.94
C GLN A 245 8.99 22.53 -27.41
N VAL A 246 9.22 23.84 -27.28
CA VAL A 246 10.45 24.39 -26.69
C VAL A 246 10.57 24.03 -25.21
N ALA A 247 9.49 24.19 -24.44
CA ALA A 247 9.47 23.89 -23.01
C ALA A 247 9.78 22.41 -22.72
N VAL A 248 9.14 21.49 -23.46
CA VAL A 248 9.37 20.06 -23.27
C VAL A 248 10.76 19.62 -23.75
N GLN A 249 11.32 20.26 -24.79
CA GLN A 249 12.68 19.98 -25.26
C GLN A 249 13.73 20.35 -24.19
N GLN A 250 13.59 21.52 -23.57
CA GLN A 250 14.46 21.94 -22.46
C GLN A 250 14.37 20.99 -21.27
N MET A 251 13.17 20.47 -20.98
CA MET A 251 12.98 19.49 -19.92
C MET A 251 13.61 18.13 -20.27
N ALA A 252 13.45 17.68 -21.51
CA ALA A 252 14.05 16.45 -22.02
C ALA A 252 15.59 16.48 -21.93
N GLU A 253 16.21 17.63 -22.21
CA GLU A 253 17.66 17.82 -22.09
C GLU A 253 18.13 17.66 -20.64
N ARG A 254 17.39 18.21 -19.67
CA ARG A 254 17.71 18.04 -18.24
C ARG A 254 17.54 16.60 -17.80
N ILE A 255 16.41 15.97 -18.16
CA ILE A 255 16.14 14.55 -17.86
C ILE A 255 17.20 13.65 -18.50
N GLY A 256 17.65 13.96 -19.72
CA GLY A 256 18.68 13.20 -20.43
C GLY A 256 20.08 13.33 -19.83
N ALA A 257 20.31 14.32 -18.96
CA ALA A 257 21.54 14.48 -18.20
C ALA A 257 21.51 13.75 -16.84
N GLU A 258 20.35 13.24 -16.41
CA GLU A 258 20.18 12.48 -15.17
C GLU A 258 20.55 11.00 -15.40
N ASP A 259 21.21 10.37 -14.41
CA ASP A 259 21.37 8.91 -14.35
C ASP A 259 20.46 8.36 -13.25
N GLY A 260 19.14 8.40 -13.47
CA GLY A 260 18.19 8.08 -12.41
C GLY A 260 18.33 6.66 -11.83
N ALA A 261 18.69 5.69 -12.68
CA ALA A 261 18.94 4.32 -12.22
C ALA A 261 20.26 4.20 -11.44
N GLY A 262 21.34 4.83 -11.91
CA GLY A 262 22.63 4.85 -11.22
C GLY A 262 22.57 5.60 -9.89
N ASP A 263 21.91 6.76 -9.87
CA ASP A 263 21.70 7.57 -8.67
C ASP A 263 20.79 6.86 -7.66
N THR A 264 19.78 6.12 -8.12
CA THR A 264 19.00 5.21 -7.24
C THR A 264 19.88 4.14 -6.63
N ALA A 265 20.72 3.47 -7.43
CA ALA A 265 21.60 2.41 -6.93
C ALA A 265 22.61 2.96 -5.91
N LYS A 266 23.13 4.17 -6.16
CA LYS A 266 24.00 4.90 -5.24
C LYS A 266 23.28 5.27 -3.94
N ASP A 267 22.07 5.82 -4.02
CA ASP A 267 21.26 6.17 -2.85
C ASP A 267 20.97 4.94 -1.98
N ILE A 268 20.65 3.80 -2.59
CA ILE A 268 20.51 2.52 -1.87
C ILE A 268 21.82 2.15 -1.16
N GLN A 269 22.96 2.22 -1.83
CA GLN A 269 24.26 1.88 -1.25
C GLN A 269 24.65 2.80 -0.08
N GLU A 270 24.44 4.10 -0.22
CA GLU A 270 24.75 5.11 0.81
C GLU A 270 23.88 4.95 2.06
N ARG A 271 22.65 4.46 1.91
CA ARG A 271 21.73 4.21 3.02
C ARG A 271 21.94 2.86 3.70
N LEU A 272 22.71 1.96 3.09
CA LEU A 272 23.13 0.71 3.71
C LEU A 272 24.34 0.96 4.63
N VAL A 273 24.21 0.59 5.91
CA VAL A 273 25.32 0.66 6.87
C VAL A 273 26.23 -0.57 6.67
N LEU A 274 26.93 -0.61 5.54
CA LEU A 274 27.68 -1.80 5.07
C LEU A 274 28.70 -2.29 6.08
N ASP A 275 29.41 -1.40 6.77
CA ASP A 275 30.40 -1.78 7.80
C ASP A 275 29.75 -2.51 8.98
N GLY A 276 28.50 -2.16 9.32
CA GLY A 276 27.71 -2.87 10.33
C GLY A 276 27.09 -4.19 9.83
N MET A 277 27.22 -4.48 8.53
CA MET A 277 26.68 -5.67 7.88
C MET A 277 27.73 -6.73 7.57
N ARG A 278 29.00 -6.35 7.45
CA ARG A 278 30.09 -7.24 7.05
C ARG A 278 30.70 -7.99 8.23
N CYS A 279 31.24 -9.16 7.94
CA CYS A 279 32.01 -9.96 8.89
C CYS A 279 33.42 -9.40 9.03
N ASP A 280 33.86 -9.13 10.26
CA ASP A 280 35.14 -8.48 10.56
C ASP A 280 36.36 -9.30 10.07
N ILE A 281 36.22 -10.64 10.02
CA ILE A 281 37.29 -11.56 9.62
C ILE A 281 37.13 -12.00 8.14
N CYS A 282 35.95 -11.81 7.56
CA CYS A 282 35.64 -12.19 6.17
C CYS A 282 34.75 -11.10 5.56
N PRO A 283 35.30 -9.92 5.23
CA PRO A 283 34.52 -8.74 4.84
C PRO A 283 33.56 -8.97 3.67
N GLU A 284 33.86 -9.95 2.81
CA GLU A 284 33.04 -10.35 1.66
C GLU A 284 31.73 -11.06 2.06
N ARG A 285 31.58 -11.42 3.33
CA ARG A 285 30.43 -12.18 3.85
C ARG A 285 29.60 -11.35 4.81
N LEU A 286 28.28 -11.54 4.76
CA LEU A 286 27.34 -10.98 5.72
C LEU A 286 27.63 -11.52 7.12
N ALA A 287 27.75 -10.63 8.10
CA ALA A 287 27.82 -11.00 9.50
C ALA A 287 26.44 -11.40 10.00
N THR A 288 26.27 -12.62 10.47
CA THR A 288 25.01 -13.12 11.03
C THR A 288 25.05 -13.22 12.55
N TRP A 289 26.26 -13.15 13.12
CA TRP A 289 26.54 -13.35 14.53
C TRP A 289 27.33 -12.19 15.11
N ARG A 290 27.13 -11.93 16.39
CA ARG A 290 27.94 -11.02 17.20
C ARG A 290 28.58 -11.79 18.34
N HIS A 291 29.89 -11.74 18.43
CA HIS A 291 30.61 -12.33 19.56
C HIS A 291 30.32 -11.54 20.84
N LYS A 292 29.91 -12.23 21.91
CA LYS A 292 29.40 -11.62 23.14
C LYS A 292 30.46 -10.81 23.89
N LYS A 293 31.72 -11.24 23.85
CA LYS A 293 32.84 -10.61 24.59
C LYS A 293 33.52 -9.49 23.80
N SER A 294 33.99 -9.80 22.59
CA SER A 294 34.71 -8.81 21.77
C SER A 294 33.77 -7.86 21.01
N GLY A 295 32.50 -8.21 20.87
CA GLY A 295 31.56 -7.46 20.05
C GLY A 295 31.72 -7.67 18.55
N ALA A 296 32.68 -8.50 18.11
CA ALA A 296 32.98 -8.74 16.69
C ALA A 296 31.78 -9.28 15.92
N HIS A 297 31.60 -8.77 14.70
CA HIS A 297 30.60 -9.21 13.73
C HIS A 297 31.17 -10.37 12.91
N LEU A 298 30.51 -11.53 12.96
CA LEU A 298 31.00 -12.77 12.38
C LEU A 298 29.95 -13.35 11.44
N SER A 299 30.39 -13.81 10.27
CA SER A 299 29.57 -14.62 9.38
C SER A 299 29.38 -16.03 9.94
N SER A 300 28.34 -16.72 9.51
CA SER A 300 28.14 -18.14 9.86
C SER A 300 29.33 -19.01 9.46
N PHE A 301 30.02 -18.66 8.37
CA PHE A 301 31.25 -19.32 7.94
C PHE A 301 32.38 -19.11 8.96
N ALA A 302 32.64 -17.86 9.35
CA ALA A 302 33.69 -17.55 10.32
C ALA A 302 33.42 -18.22 11.68
N VAL A 303 32.17 -18.19 12.16
CA VAL A 303 31.76 -18.91 13.38
C VAL A 303 32.01 -20.41 13.24
N GLY A 304 31.61 -21.02 12.12
CA GLY A 304 31.84 -22.44 11.86
C GLY A 304 33.32 -22.82 11.94
N CYS A 305 34.21 -22.05 11.29
CA CYS A 305 35.65 -22.29 11.33
C CYS A 305 36.24 -22.10 12.74
N LEU A 306 35.82 -21.06 13.47
CA LEU A 306 36.34 -20.79 14.81
C LEU A 306 35.89 -21.84 15.84
N VAL A 307 34.67 -22.36 15.69
CA VAL A 307 34.15 -23.46 16.52
C VAL A 307 34.87 -24.76 16.20
N ASP A 308 35.05 -25.09 14.91
CA ASP A 308 35.78 -26.29 14.46
C ASP A 308 37.23 -26.31 14.99
N LYS A 309 37.90 -25.16 14.99
CA LYS A 309 39.26 -25.00 15.54
C LYS A 309 39.32 -24.91 17.06
N GLY A 310 38.19 -25.00 17.77
CA GLY A 310 38.13 -24.91 19.23
C GLY A 310 38.49 -23.51 19.78
N MET A 311 38.52 -22.49 18.93
CA MET A 311 38.83 -21.10 19.30
C MET A 311 37.60 -20.34 19.83
N MET A 312 36.40 -20.90 19.64
CA MET A 312 35.13 -20.34 20.06
C MET A 312 34.15 -21.45 20.42
N LYS A 313 33.26 -21.19 21.38
CA LYS A 313 32.14 -22.08 21.67
C LYS A 313 30.85 -21.52 21.06
N PRO A 314 29.88 -22.36 20.64
CA PRO A 314 28.62 -21.87 20.07
C PRO A 314 27.85 -20.89 20.96
N HIS A 315 27.99 -20.98 22.29
CA HIS A 315 27.34 -20.04 23.22
C HIS A 315 28.05 -18.69 23.36
N ASP A 316 29.24 -18.51 22.77
CA ASP A 316 29.99 -17.26 22.81
C ASP A 316 29.45 -16.22 21.82
N VAL A 317 28.56 -16.62 20.90
CA VAL A 317 27.92 -15.75 19.92
C VAL A 317 26.43 -15.57 20.19
N LYS A 318 25.87 -14.47 19.68
CA LYS A 318 24.43 -14.22 19.60
C LYS A 318 24.08 -13.74 18.20
N LEU A 319 22.83 -13.91 17.78
CA LEU A 319 22.37 -13.43 16.48
C LEU A 319 22.59 -11.91 16.37
N LEU A 320 23.17 -11.47 15.26
CA LEU A 320 23.32 -10.06 14.92
C LEU A 320 22.06 -9.58 14.22
N ARG A 321 21.37 -8.60 14.80
CA ARG A 321 20.29 -7.86 14.14
C ARG A 321 20.87 -6.57 13.56
N HIS A 322 21.11 -6.51 12.26
CA HIS A 322 21.71 -5.32 11.60
C HIS A 322 20.85 -4.07 11.74
N LYS A 323 19.53 -4.23 11.58
CA LYS A 323 18.57 -3.15 11.81
C LYS A 323 17.36 -3.74 12.51
N HIS A 324 16.99 -3.15 13.63
CA HIS A 324 15.79 -3.51 14.37
C HIS A 324 14.76 -2.41 14.23
N TRP A 325 13.65 -2.71 13.57
CA TRP A 325 12.53 -1.79 13.42
C TRP A 325 11.54 -2.02 14.55
N TYR A 326 11.57 -1.13 15.55
CA TYR A 326 10.68 -1.25 16.69
C TYR A 326 9.32 -0.62 16.34
N VAL A 327 8.34 -1.47 16.02
CA VAL A 327 7.02 -1.01 15.59
C VAL A 327 6.19 -0.43 16.74
N ASP A 328 6.58 -0.71 17.99
CA ASP A 328 5.91 -0.30 19.22
C ASP A 328 6.47 0.99 19.84
N GLU A 329 7.14 1.87 19.10
CA GLU A 329 7.63 3.16 19.64
C GLU A 329 6.51 4.09 20.17
N GLY A 330 5.24 3.74 19.94
CA GLY A 330 4.06 4.39 20.51
C GLY A 330 3.71 5.70 19.81
N ALA A 331 2.98 6.57 20.51
CA ALA A 331 2.39 7.76 19.92
C ALA A 331 3.41 8.83 19.53
N GLU A 332 3.10 9.61 18.49
CA GLU A 332 3.89 10.79 18.12
C GLU A 332 3.61 11.98 19.04
N HIS A 333 2.38 12.08 19.57
CA HIS A 333 1.92 13.15 20.47
C HIS A 333 1.11 12.56 21.63
N PRO A 334 1.15 13.14 22.85
CA PRO A 334 0.42 12.60 24.01
C PRO A 334 -1.10 12.52 23.80
N LEU A 335 -1.70 13.50 23.12
CA LEU A 335 -3.14 13.47 22.79
C LEU A 335 -3.48 12.28 21.87
N ILE A 336 -2.66 12.05 20.84
CA ILE A 336 -2.81 10.90 19.94
C ILE A 336 -2.62 9.61 20.75
N GLY A 337 -1.69 9.58 21.70
CA GLY A 337 -1.47 8.44 22.59
C GLY A 337 -2.67 8.11 23.48
N LEU A 338 -3.36 9.13 24.00
CA LEU A 338 -4.58 8.96 24.78
C LEU A 338 -5.74 8.45 23.90
N VAL A 339 -5.98 9.11 22.76
CA VAL A 339 -7.01 8.69 21.81
C VAL A 339 -6.76 7.27 21.31
N ALA A 340 -5.50 6.91 21.09
CA ALA A 340 -5.08 5.57 20.71
C ALA A 340 -5.40 4.52 21.78
N ALA A 341 -5.03 4.79 23.03
CA ALA A 341 -5.32 3.84 24.11
C ALA A 341 -6.83 3.60 24.28
N VAL A 342 -7.65 4.65 24.17
CA VAL A 342 -9.11 4.57 24.28
C VAL A 342 -9.73 3.85 23.08
N SER A 343 -9.37 4.22 21.86
CA SER A 343 -9.91 3.59 20.64
C SER A 343 -9.50 2.13 20.51
N GLY A 344 -8.24 1.78 20.82
CA GLY A 344 -7.76 0.40 20.78
C GLY A 344 -8.53 -0.53 21.72
N PHE A 345 -8.93 -0.03 22.90
CA PHE A 345 -9.81 -0.76 23.82
C PHE A 345 -11.19 -1.04 23.21
N PHE A 346 -11.83 -0.03 22.62
CA PHE A 346 -13.12 -0.20 21.96
C PHE A 346 -13.05 -1.10 20.72
N THR A 347 -11.98 -1.01 19.93
CA THR A 347 -11.74 -1.91 18.79
C THR A 347 -11.59 -3.35 19.24
N ALA A 348 -10.81 -3.62 20.30
CA ALA A 348 -10.66 -4.98 20.84
C ALA A 348 -11.99 -5.57 21.32
N ILE A 349 -12.83 -4.76 21.99
CA ILE A 349 -14.19 -5.17 22.37
C ILE A 349 -15.05 -5.43 21.14
N GLY A 350 -14.99 -4.55 20.13
CA GLY A 350 -15.73 -4.69 18.88
C GLY A 350 -15.36 -5.99 18.14
N ILE A 351 -14.07 -6.29 18.01
CA ILE A 351 -13.56 -7.54 17.43
C ILE A 351 -14.05 -8.73 18.24
N ALA A 352 -13.87 -8.73 19.57
CA ALA A 352 -14.33 -9.83 20.43
C ALA A 352 -15.84 -10.07 20.31
N THR A 353 -16.63 -8.99 20.20
CA THR A 353 -18.09 -9.03 20.03
C THR A 353 -18.47 -9.59 18.66
N SER A 354 -17.79 -9.17 17.60
CA SER A 354 -18.01 -9.66 16.23
C SER A 354 -17.65 -11.14 16.12
N ASP A 355 -16.51 -11.56 16.66
CA ASP A 355 -16.07 -12.97 16.74
C ASP A 355 -17.07 -13.82 17.52
N TYR A 356 -17.58 -13.31 18.64
CA TYR A 356 -18.60 -13.97 19.45
C TYR A 356 -19.90 -14.14 18.66
N SER A 357 -20.37 -13.07 18.00
CA SER A 357 -21.57 -13.07 17.17
C SER A 357 -21.45 -14.06 16.00
N GLN A 358 -20.34 -14.04 15.26
CA GLN A 358 -20.08 -14.99 14.17
C GLN A 358 -20.12 -16.45 14.65
N ARG A 359 -19.54 -16.75 15.83
CA ARG A 359 -19.56 -18.10 16.40
C ARG A 359 -20.95 -18.53 16.87
N LEU A 360 -21.80 -17.59 17.29
CA LEU A 360 -23.19 -17.88 17.63
C LEU A 360 -24.08 -18.08 16.39
N HIS A 361 -23.77 -17.39 15.28
CA HIS A 361 -24.50 -17.47 14.02
C HIS A 361 -23.99 -18.58 13.08
N ALA A 362 -22.82 -19.16 13.33
CA ALA A 362 -22.31 -20.31 12.59
C ALA A 362 -23.20 -21.55 12.85
N HIS A 363 -24.18 -21.79 11.98
CA HIS A 363 -25.06 -22.96 12.05
C HIS A 363 -24.31 -24.26 11.63
N PRO A 364 -24.31 -25.32 12.45
CA PRO A 364 -23.71 -26.61 12.10
C PRO A 364 -24.40 -27.32 10.92
N GLU A 365 -25.61 -26.93 10.56
CA GLU A 365 -26.48 -27.68 9.63
C GLU A 365 -26.23 -27.38 8.14
N ARG A 366 -25.53 -26.29 7.79
CA ARG A 366 -25.23 -25.97 6.39
C ARG A 366 -23.99 -26.67 5.83
N GLU A 367 -23.00 -27.02 6.66
CA GLU A 367 -21.80 -27.77 6.22
C GLU A 367 -22.08 -29.26 5.96
N ALA A 368 -23.11 -29.84 6.60
CA ALA A 368 -23.49 -31.23 6.39
C ALA A 368 -24.25 -31.44 5.08
N ALA A 369 -25.03 -30.45 4.63
CA ALA A 369 -25.79 -30.52 3.39
C ALA A 369 -24.93 -30.31 2.12
N GLN A 370 -23.77 -29.64 2.24
CA GLN A 370 -22.89 -29.37 1.10
C GLN A 370 -21.84 -30.46 0.83
N ASN A 371 -21.64 -31.41 1.76
CA ASN A 371 -20.62 -32.47 1.65
C ASN A 371 -21.21 -33.89 1.57
N ALA A 372 -22.52 -34.03 1.31
CA ALA A 372 -23.11 -35.34 1.05
C ALA A 372 -22.81 -35.76 -0.40
N GLU A 373 -21.84 -36.66 -0.58
CA GLU A 373 -21.67 -37.38 -1.85
C GLU A 373 -22.90 -38.26 -2.14
N PRO A 374 -23.41 -38.31 -3.37
CA PRO A 374 -24.49 -39.22 -3.73
C PRO A 374 -23.93 -40.65 -3.90
N THR A 375 -24.44 -41.60 -3.11
CA THR A 375 -24.22 -43.04 -3.32
C THR A 375 -24.98 -43.54 -4.56
N PRO A 376 -24.37 -44.40 -5.40
CA PRO A 376 -25.03 -44.96 -6.57
C PRO A 376 -25.79 -46.28 -6.27
N ASP A 377 -26.71 -46.61 -7.19
CA ASP A 377 -27.30 -47.94 -7.50
C ASP A 377 -28.54 -48.38 -6.67
N LEU A 378 -29.67 -48.88 -7.21
CA LEU A 378 -30.02 -49.52 -8.50
C LEU A 378 -31.53 -49.37 -8.86
N GLN A 379 -31.77 -49.45 -10.18
CA GLN A 379 -32.97 -49.73 -11.00
C GLN A 379 -34.26 -50.29 -10.34
N GLU A 380 -35.43 -49.81 -10.76
CA GLU A 380 -36.33 -50.50 -11.74
C GLU A 380 -37.58 -49.66 -12.05
N GLY A 381 -38.10 -49.82 -13.27
CA GLY A 381 -39.00 -48.87 -13.92
C GLY A 381 -40.46 -48.90 -13.46
N GLN A 382 -41.17 -47.83 -13.82
CA GLN A 382 -42.52 -47.90 -14.39
C GLN A 382 -42.91 -46.52 -14.94
N ALA A 383 -42.92 -46.43 -16.27
CA ALA A 383 -43.70 -45.44 -16.99
C ALA A 383 -45.12 -46.00 -17.12
N GLN A 384 -46.13 -45.30 -16.59
CA GLN A 384 -47.49 -45.17 -17.14
C GLN A 384 -48.45 -44.63 -16.06
N GLN A 385 -49.40 -43.79 -16.50
CA GLN A 385 -50.47 -43.12 -15.74
C GLN A 385 -49.94 -41.97 -14.88
N GLU A 386 -50.10 -40.70 -15.24
CA GLU A 386 -51.37 -40.05 -15.51
C GLU A 386 -51.23 -38.99 -16.64
N ARG A 387 -51.86 -39.28 -17.78
CA ARG A 387 -52.47 -38.27 -18.65
C ARG A 387 -53.96 -38.54 -18.58
N GLU A 388 -54.74 -37.54 -18.17
CA GLU A 388 -55.97 -37.06 -18.84
C GLU A 388 -56.90 -36.34 -17.86
N LYS A 389 -57.09 -35.04 -18.09
CA LYS A 389 -58.38 -34.30 -18.15
C LYS A 389 -58.06 -32.82 -18.47
N SER A 390 -58.23 -32.42 -19.74
CA SER A 390 -59.42 -31.76 -20.35
C SER A 390 -59.39 -30.23 -20.14
N VAL A 391 -59.01 -29.41 -21.13
CA VAL A 391 -59.79 -28.84 -22.27
C VAL A 391 -60.82 -27.76 -21.87
N GLY A 392 -60.66 -26.56 -22.44
CA GLY A 392 -61.77 -25.71 -22.93
C GLY A 392 -61.88 -24.26 -22.41
N GLU A 393 -61.64 -23.29 -23.32
CA GLU A 393 -62.34 -21.99 -23.57
C GLU A 393 -62.60 -20.99 -22.41
N GLY A 394 -62.55 -19.65 -22.53
CA GLY A 394 -62.40 -18.69 -23.62
C GLY A 394 -62.74 -17.26 -23.11
N THR A 395 -62.08 -16.25 -23.70
CA THR A 395 -62.49 -14.84 -23.96
C THR A 395 -62.73 -13.76 -22.89
N ASP A 396 -62.27 -12.56 -23.29
CA ASP A 396 -62.75 -11.17 -23.05
C ASP A 396 -62.12 -10.30 -21.94
N THR A 397 -61.23 -9.35 -22.32
CA THR A 397 -61.42 -7.86 -22.41
C THR A 397 -60.78 -7.16 -21.20
N THR A 398 -60.14 -5.98 -21.21
CA THR A 398 -60.02 -4.82 -22.12
C THR A 398 -58.83 -3.95 -21.63
N SER A 399 -58.32 -3.11 -22.51
CA SER A 399 -57.32 -2.04 -22.29
C SER A 399 -57.86 -0.81 -21.55
N ASP A 400 -56.98 0.02 -20.97
CA ASP A 400 -56.92 1.51 -21.12
C ASP A 400 -55.70 2.11 -20.38
N GLN A 401 -54.78 2.79 -21.08
CA GLN A 401 -54.56 4.28 -21.19
C GLN A 401 -54.21 4.98 -19.84
N GLN A 402 -52.99 5.49 -19.58
CA GLN A 402 -52.18 6.62 -20.11
C GLN A 402 -52.58 8.02 -19.57
N THR A 403 -51.56 8.86 -19.29
CA THR A 403 -51.53 10.33 -18.95
C THR A 403 -51.61 10.72 -17.46
N ASP A 404 -50.96 11.73 -16.86
CA ASP A 404 -49.85 12.65 -17.19
C ASP A 404 -49.45 13.42 -15.88
N HIS A 405 -48.35 14.19 -15.94
CA HIS A 405 -47.60 14.94 -14.92
C HIS A 405 -48.33 15.90 -13.93
N THR A 406 -47.80 16.09 -12.69
CA THR A 406 -47.12 17.34 -12.19
C THR A 406 -46.66 17.35 -10.69
N VAL A 407 -45.35 17.63 -10.48
CA VAL A 407 -44.65 18.56 -9.51
C VAL A 407 -44.56 18.28 -7.97
N THR A 408 -43.33 17.87 -7.55
CA THR A 408 -42.43 18.16 -6.36
C THR A 408 -42.95 18.62 -4.97
N PRO A 409 -42.16 18.54 -3.85
CA PRO A 409 -40.81 17.97 -3.64
C PRO A 409 -40.64 17.09 -2.36
N THR A 410 -39.66 16.17 -2.26
CA THR A 410 -38.93 15.89 -1.00
C THR A 410 -37.71 14.98 -1.15
N GLN A 411 -36.83 15.16 -0.17
CA GLN A 411 -35.51 14.60 0.14
C GLN A 411 -35.30 13.07 0.06
N ASP A 412 -34.02 12.71 0.08
CA ASP A 412 -33.39 11.40 0.35
C ASP A 412 -33.08 10.47 -0.84
N ALA A 413 -31.92 10.75 -1.43
CA ALA A 413 -31.15 9.82 -2.25
C ALA A 413 -30.68 8.61 -1.42
N ASN A 414 -31.51 7.58 -1.33
CA ASN A 414 -31.07 6.24 -0.93
C ASN A 414 -30.27 5.60 -2.07
N LEU A 415 -28.94 5.64 -1.96
CA LEU A 415 -28.03 4.74 -2.67
C LEU A 415 -28.31 3.30 -2.24
N LYS A 416 -29.21 2.61 -2.95
CA LYS A 416 -29.27 1.14 -2.93
C LYS A 416 -27.99 0.63 -3.59
N CYS A 417 -27.05 0.18 -2.76
CA CYS A 417 -25.92 -0.63 -3.17
C CYS A 417 -26.45 -1.92 -3.80
N VAL A 418 -26.46 -2.00 -5.12
CA VAL A 418 -26.62 -3.28 -5.83
C VAL A 418 -25.27 -3.99 -5.72
N VAL A 419 -25.06 -4.65 -4.59
CA VAL A 419 -23.99 -5.66 -4.45
C VAL A 419 -24.37 -6.79 -5.41
N ARG A 420 -23.65 -6.93 -6.53
CA ARG A 420 -23.69 -8.16 -7.30
C ARG A 420 -23.08 -9.26 -6.42
N GLU A 421 -23.90 -10.26 -6.08
CA GLU A 421 -23.47 -11.51 -5.47
C GLU A 421 -22.48 -12.21 -6.39
N ASN A 422 -21.19 -12.04 -6.13
CA ASN A 422 -20.14 -12.97 -6.52
C ASN A 422 -19.03 -12.87 -5.48
N THR A 423 -19.38 -13.14 -4.22
CA THR A 423 -18.41 -13.41 -3.17
C THR A 423 -17.77 -14.76 -3.47
N LEU A 424 -16.51 -14.73 -3.89
CA LEU A 424 -15.68 -15.94 -4.01
C LEU A 424 -15.76 -16.71 -2.69
N SER A 425 -16.06 -18.01 -2.77
CA SER A 425 -16.07 -18.85 -1.58
C SER A 425 -14.66 -18.96 -0.98
N PRO A 426 -14.52 -19.31 0.32
CA PRO A 426 -13.23 -19.56 0.93
C PRO A 426 -12.38 -20.59 0.18
N SER A 427 -13.00 -21.57 -0.49
CA SER A 427 -12.27 -22.55 -1.31
C SER A 427 -11.77 -21.94 -2.63
N GLN A 428 -12.54 -21.06 -3.25
CA GLN A 428 -12.13 -20.34 -4.46
C GLN A 428 -11.02 -19.33 -4.16
N MET A 429 -11.10 -18.62 -3.03
CA MET A 429 -10.03 -17.73 -2.56
C MET A 429 -8.74 -18.50 -2.28
N ASN A 430 -8.83 -19.66 -1.61
CA ASN A 430 -7.66 -20.52 -1.39
C ASN A 430 -7.07 -21.04 -2.71
N THR A 431 -7.92 -21.38 -3.68
CA THR A 431 -7.46 -21.85 -5.01
C THR A 431 -6.74 -20.75 -5.78
N ILE A 432 -7.23 -19.51 -5.69
CA ILE A 432 -6.59 -18.34 -6.31
C ILE A 432 -5.26 -18.01 -5.61
N ALA A 433 -5.24 -18.04 -4.28
CA ALA A 433 -4.01 -17.87 -3.50
C ALA A 433 -2.98 -18.97 -3.83
N LEU A 434 -3.41 -20.21 -4.02
CA LEU A 434 -2.56 -21.31 -4.47
C LEU A 434 -2.04 -21.11 -5.90
N LYS A 435 -2.89 -20.63 -6.83
CA LYS A 435 -2.49 -20.25 -8.20
C LYS A 435 -1.47 -19.12 -8.22
N MET A 436 -1.57 -18.18 -7.28
CA MET A 436 -0.61 -17.09 -7.13
C MET A 436 0.70 -17.59 -6.49
N ALA A 437 0.63 -18.52 -5.54
CA ALA A 437 1.81 -19.14 -4.92
C ALA A 437 2.58 -20.08 -5.87
N THR A 438 1.88 -20.81 -6.75
CA THR A 438 2.48 -21.72 -7.76
C THR A 438 3.22 -20.99 -8.87
N LYS A 439 2.90 -19.71 -9.14
CA LYS A 439 3.74 -18.87 -10.03
C LYS A 439 5.13 -18.58 -9.46
N SER A 440 5.32 -18.75 -8.15
CA SER A 440 6.56 -18.41 -7.44
C SER A 440 7.42 -19.64 -7.06
N LEU A 441 6.90 -20.86 -7.19
CA LEU A 441 7.60 -22.10 -6.83
C LEU A 441 7.51 -23.09 -7.99
N GLN A 442 8.53 -23.15 -8.83
CA GLN A 442 8.63 -24.20 -9.85
C GLN A 442 8.97 -25.54 -9.18
N ASN A 443 8.09 -26.54 -9.36
CA ASN A 443 8.30 -27.97 -9.14
C ASN A 443 7.91 -28.63 -7.80
N ALA A 444 6.93 -28.11 -7.05
CA ALA A 444 6.29 -28.89 -5.97
C ALA A 444 4.80 -29.08 -6.26
N ASP A 445 4.31 -30.34 -6.26
CA ASP A 445 2.88 -30.67 -6.33
C ASP A 445 2.29 -30.69 -4.89
N PRO A 446 1.55 -29.63 -4.47
CA PRO A 446 1.06 -29.52 -3.11
C PRO A 446 -0.09 -30.50 -2.81
N HIS A 447 -0.78 -31.00 -3.85
CA HIS A 447 -1.87 -31.96 -3.66
C HIS A 447 -1.36 -33.32 -3.19
N ALA A 448 -0.14 -33.70 -3.59
CA ALA A 448 0.50 -34.95 -3.16
C ALA A 448 0.92 -34.91 -1.68
N GLU A 449 1.48 -33.79 -1.19
CA GLU A 449 1.91 -33.66 0.20
C GLU A 449 0.73 -33.56 1.19
N ILE A 450 -0.33 -32.81 0.84
CA ILE A 450 -1.53 -32.71 1.68
C ILE A 450 -2.25 -34.06 1.76
N ALA A 451 -2.36 -34.77 0.64
CA ALA A 451 -2.95 -36.12 0.61
C ALA A 451 -2.11 -37.13 1.41
N MET A 452 -0.77 -36.99 1.46
CA MET A 452 0.09 -37.81 2.32
C MET A 452 -0.13 -37.50 3.80
N VAL A 453 -0.19 -36.22 4.18
CA VAL A 453 -0.41 -35.79 5.58
C VAL A 453 -1.77 -36.25 6.11
N GLU A 454 -2.84 -36.16 5.31
CA GLU A 454 -4.17 -36.67 5.67
C GLU A 454 -4.27 -38.21 5.72
N LYS A 455 -3.45 -38.93 4.94
CA LYS A 455 -3.41 -40.40 4.94
C LYS A 455 -2.57 -40.99 6.07
N THR A 456 -1.72 -40.21 6.75
CA THR A 456 -0.98 -40.71 7.91
C THR A 456 -1.94 -41.15 9.03
N PRO A 457 -1.62 -42.23 9.78
CA PRO A 457 -2.43 -42.69 10.91
C PRO A 457 -2.67 -41.59 11.96
N GLU A 458 -1.68 -40.71 12.17
CA GLU A 458 -1.78 -39.56 13.08
C GLU A 458 -2.71 -38.45 12.55
N GLY A 459 -2.67 -38.17 11.24
CA GLY A 459 -3.56 -37.19 10.57
C GLY A 459 -5.03 -37.61 10.63
N ARG A 460 -5.31 -38.90 10.33
CA ARG A 460 -6.66 -39.48 10.48
C ARG A 460 -7.13 -39.48 11.93
N ARG A 461 -6.23 -39.72 12.89
CA ARG A 461 -6.56 -39.70 14.33
C ARG A 461 -6.84 -38.28 14.83
N LYS A 462 -6.10 -37.25 14.40
CA LYS A 462 -6.39 -35.85 14.74
C LYS A 462 -7.71 -35.37 14.15
N SER A 463 -7.98 -35.64 12.87
CA SER A 463 -9.22 -35.18 12.22
C SER A 463 -10.46 -35.91 12.75
N SER A 464 -10.35 -37.22 13.04
CA SER A 464 -11.43 -38.00 13.67
C SER A 464 -11.67 -37.59 15.12
N VAL A 465 -10.64 -37.27 15.90
CA VAL A 465 -10.81 -36.73 17.28
C VAL A 465 -11.45 -35.35 17.26
N VAL A 466 -11.06 -34.46 16.34
CA VAL A 466 -11.70 -33.14 16.19
C VAL A 466 -13.17 -33.27 15.76
N LYS A 467 -13.48 -34.14 14.78
CA LYS A 467 -14.85 -34.41 14.32
C LYS A 467 -15.69 -35.09 15.41
N TYR A 468 -15.15 -36.07 16.13
CA TYR A 468 -15.82 -36.76 17.25
C TYR A 468 -16.10 -35.81 18.41
N GLN A 469 -15.12 -34.96 18.77
CA GLN A 469 -15.32 -33.92 19.78
C GLN A 469 -16.34 -32.86 19.35
N LYS A 470 -16.42 -32.51 18.06
CA LYS A 470 -17.43 -31.56 17.53
C LYS A 470 -18.84 -32.17 17.53
N ARG A 471 -18.95 -33.48 17.29
CA ARG A 471 -20.24 -34.22 17.19
C ARG A 471 -20.85 -34.58 18.55
N GLN A 472 -20.05 -34.69 19.62
CA GLN A 472 -20.54 -34.95 20.99
C GLN A 472 -20.92 -33.70 21.80
N ARG A 473 -20.68 -32.49 21.28
CA ARG A 473 -20.87 -31.25 22.03
C ARG A 473 -22.22 -30.64 21.68
N GLY A 474 -23.12 -30.56 22.67
CA GLY A 474 -24.40 -29.87 22.51
C GLY A 474 -24.23 -28.36 22.32
N ARG A 475 -25.20 -27.73 21.67
CA ARG A 475 -25.24 -26.26 21.43
C ARG A 475 -24.99 -25.45 22.70
N ALA A 476 -25.49 -25.91 23.85
CA ALA A 476 -25.25 -25.28 25.15
C ALA A 476 -23.76 -25.23 25.54
N THR A 477 -23.00 -26.30 25.26
CA THR A 477 -21.56 -26.38 25.57
C THR A 477 -20.72 -25.50 24.65
N GLU A 478 -21.16 -25.32 23.40
CA GLU A 478 -20.53 -24.42 22.43
C GLU A 478 -20.79 -22.96 22.76
N VAL A 479 -22.05 -22.60 23.07
CA VAL A 479 -22.42 -21.27 23.55
C VAL A 479 -21.66 -20.93 24.83
N ALA A 480 -21.60 -21.83 25.82
CA ALA A 480 -20.86 -21.59 27.06
C ALA A 480 -19.36 -21.33 26.82
N ARG A 481 -18.74 -22.03 25.86
CA ARG A 481 -17.34 -21.79 25.48
C ARG A 481 -17.16 -20.50 24.69
N ALA A 482 -18.05 -20.18 23.77
CA ALA A 482 -18.01 -18.93 23.02
C ALA A 482 -18.13 -17.74 23.99
N THR A 483 -19.08 -17.81 24.94
CA THR A 483 -19.29 -16.80 25.98
C THR A 483 -18.09 -16.73 26.93
N GLY A 484 -17.54 -17.87 27.35
CA GLY A 484 -16.33 -17.91 28.19
C GLY A 484 -15.12 -17.29 27.49
N ARG A 485 -14.93 -17.55 26.19
CA ARG A 485 -13.87 -16.91 25.39
C ARG A 485 -14.12 -15.41 25.24
N TYR A 486 -15.34 -14.99 24.95
CA TYR A 486 -15.70 -13.57 24.87
C TYR A 486 -15.40 -12.84 26.18
N GLY A 487 -15.86 -13.39 27.31
CA GLY A 487 -15.58 -12.82 28.65
C GLY A 487 -14.08 -12.75 28.95
N LEU A 488 -13.30 -13.77 28.56
CA LEU A 488 -11.85 -13.76 28.70
C LEU A 488 -11.18 -12.68 27.85
N GLU A 489 -11.59 -12.51 26.59
CA GLU A 489 -11.02 -11.48 25.69
C GLU A 489 -11.40 -10.06 26.15
N VAL A 490 -12.63 -9.84 26.63
CA VAL A 490 -13.03 -8.55 27.22
C VAL A 490 -12.26 -8.26 28.51
N ALA A 491 -12.09 -9.25 29.39
CA ALA A 491 -11.29 -9.10 30.61
C ALA A 491 -9.82 -8.79 30.30
N LYS A 492 -9.23 -9.46 29.30
CA LYS A 492 -7.87 -9.15 28.80
C LYS A 492 -7.79 -7.71 28.28
N ALA A 493 -8.78 -7.25 27.51
CA ALA A 493 -8.82 -5.86 27.02
C ALA A 493 -8.91 -4.85 28.18
N GLY A 494 -9.74 -5.13 29.19
CA GLY A 494 -9.88 -4.30 30.39
C GLY A 494 -8.59 -4.18 31.22
N LEU A 495 -7.88 -5.30 31.39
CA LEU A 495 -6.58 -5.31 32.10
C LEU A 495 -5.49 -4.55 31.33
N LYS A 496 -5.55 -4.51 30.00
CA LYS A 496 -4.58 -3.80 29.15
C LYS A 496 -4.80 -2.29 29.09
N ALA A 497 -6.03 -1.81 29.30
CA ALA A 497 -6.37 -0.41 29.06
C ALA A 497 -5.51 0.60 29.87
N PRO A 498 -5.28 0.43 31.19
CA PRO A 498 -4.43 1.35 31.94
C PRO A 498 -2.98 1.34 31.44
N GLY A 499 -2.42 0.14 31.18
CA GLY A 499 -1.08 -0.02 30.64
C GLY A 499 -0.92 0.68 29.28
N ALA A 500 -1.89 0.51 28.39
CA ALA A 500 -1.91 1.17 27.09
C ALA A 500 -1.97 2.71 27.20
N VAL A 501 -2.76 3.26 28.13
CA VAL A 501 -2.82 4.72 28.36
C VAL A 501 -1.47 5.26 28.80
N PHE A 502 -0.90 4.74 29.89
CA PHE A 502 0.37 5.22 30.41
C PHE A 502 1.50 5.04 29.38
N TYR A 503 1.55 3.88 28.72
CA TYR A 503 2.54 3.58 27.70
C TYR A 503 2.47 4.54 26.51
N ASN A 504 1.28 4.74 25.94
CA ASN A 504 1.12 5.55 24.73
C ASN A 504 1.24 7.05 25.02
N VAL A 505 0.77 7.53 26.18
CA VAL A 505 0.96 8.92 26.59
C VAL A 505 2.44 9.20 26.87
N ALA A 506 3.15 8.29 27.55
CA ALA A 506 4.59 8.41 27.77
C ALA A 506 5.36 8.50 26.45
N ASN A 507 5.05 7.62 25.51
CA ASN A 507 5.66 7.63 24.18
C ASN A 507 5.27 8.89 23.39
N GLY A 508 4.04 9.36 23.50
CA GLY A 508 3.60 10.62 22.90
C GLY A 508 4.45 11.80 23.37
N PHE A 509 4.68 11.91 24.67
CA PHE A 509 5.58 12.93 25.20
C PHE A 509 7.03 12.71 24.78
N HIS A 510 7.51 11.46 24.79
CA HIS A 510 8.88 11.13 24.39
C HIS A 510 9.15 11.51 22.93
N ASN A 511 8.24 11.17 22.02
CA ASN A 511 8.43 11.32 20.59
C ASN A 511 8.12 12.74 20.10
N TYR A 512 7.20 13.48 20.72
CA TYR A 512 6.76 14.77 20.21
C TYR A 512 7.87 15.79 19.84
N PRO A 513 9.00 15.88 20.57
CA PRO A 513 10.10 16.77 20.20
C PRO A 513 10.76 16.49 18.84
N SER A 514 10.59 15.29 18.25
CA SER A 514 11.08 14.97 16.90
C SER A 514 10.12 15.37 15.78
N TYR A 515 8.97 15.97 16.08
CA TYR A 515 7.94 16.32 15.10
C TYR A 515 7.69 17.82 14.98
N GLY A 516 7.17 18.23 13.81
CA GLY A 516 6.76 19.59 13.50
C GLY A 516 7.91 20.57 13.28
N ALA A 517 7.56 21.86 13.17
CA ALA A 517 8.54 22.93 13.02
C ALA A 517 9.54 22.93 14.18
N PHE A 518 10.82 23.07 13.85
CA PHE A 518 11.92 23.03 14.81
C PHE A 518 12.07 21.67 15.55
N SER A 519 11.76 20.55 14.89
CA SER A 519 12.07 19.20 15.35
C SER A 519 13.55 19.02 15.74
N HIS A 520 13.80 18.04 16.61
CA HIS A 520 15.15 17.60 16.92
C HIS A 520 15.18 16.12 17.30
N ASP A 521 16.35 15.49 17.13
CA ASP A 521 16.52 14.08 17.44
C ASP A 521 16.28 13.79 18.92
N VAL A 522 15.43 12.78 19.13
CA VAL A 522 15.15 12.16 20.42
C VAL A 522 15.82 10.80 20.47
N ARG A 523 16.34 10.44 21.65
CA ARG A 523 16.96 9.14 21.89
C ARG A 523 15.93 8.02 21.71
N ARG A 524 16.31 6.95 21.00
CA ARG A 524 15.50 5.73 20.96
C ARG A 524 15.54 5.01 22.31
N ARG A 525 14.36 4.51 22.69
CA ARG A 525 14.16 3.72 23.90
C ARG A 525 14.55 2.26 23.66
N ASP A 526 14.91 1.57 24.75
CA ASP A 526 15.15 0.13 24.74
C ASP A 526 13.84 -0.66 24.46
N GLU A 527 13.97 -1.83 23.82
CA GLU A 527 12.83 -2.70 23.54
C GLU A 527 12.29 -3.37 24.82
N ILE A 528 10.97 -3.38 24.96
CA ILE A 528 10.27 -4.05 26.06
C ILE A 528 9.77 -5.40 25.57
N THR A 529 10.46 -6.45 26.02
CA THR A 529 10.19 -7.86 25.69
C THR A 529 9.54 -8.65 26.83
N GLY A 530 9.45 -8.09 28.04
CA GLY A 530 8.93 -8.72 29.26
C GLY A 530 9.10 -7.81 30.48
N LEU A 531 8.80 -8.29 31.68
CA LEU A 531 8.84 -7.49 32.92
C LEU A 531 10.23 -6.93 33.20
N GLY A 532 11.27 -7.76 33.09
CA GLY A 532 12.64 -7.35 33.36
C GLY A 532 13.13 -6.23 32.42
N SER A 533 12.84 -6.33 31.12
CA SER A 533 13.15 -5.27 30.15
C SER A 533 12.23 -4.05 30.32
N GLY A 534 10.98 -4.24 30.71
CA GLY A 534 10.03 -3.16 31.04
C GLY A 534 10.50 -2.30 32.22
N LEU A 535 10.88 -2.92 33.34
CA LEU A 535 11.42 -2.24 34.53
C LEU A 535 12.74 -1.52 34.23
N ARG A 536 13.65 -2.19 33.50
CA ARG A 536 14.92 -1.58 33.08
C ARG A 536 14.68 -0.35 32.21
N THR A 537 13.76 -0.45 31.26
CA THR A 537 13.40 0.64 30.36
C THR A 537 12.75 1.78 31.15
N ALA A 538 11.80 1.48 32.05
CA ALA A 538 11.17 2.45 32.94
C ALA A 538 12.21 3.28 33.72
N GLY A 539 13.15 2.62 34.41
CA GLY A 539 14.19 3.30 35.18
C GLY A 539 15.18 4.08 34.30
N LYS A 540 15.62 3.49 33.19
CA LYS A 540 16.56 4.13 32.25
C LYS A 540 15.97 5.37 31.60
N GLU A 541 14.74 5.29 31.10
CA GLU A 541 14.04 6.43 30.49
C GLU A 541 13.71 7.51 31.51
N ALA A 542 13.36 7.15 32.74
CA ALA A 542 13.14 8.14 33.80
C ALA A 542 14.43 8.94 34.10
N ALA A 543 15.56 8.25 34.24
CA ALA A 543 16.84 8.90 34.52
C ALA A 543 17.37 9.71 33.33
N LEU A 544 17.46 9.07 32.15
CA LEU A 544 18.01 9.71 30.95
C LEU A 544 17.07 10.78 30.38
N GLY A 545 15.75 10.56 30.42
CA GLY A 545 14.77 11.56 30.00
C GLY A 545 14.86 12.82 30.87
N THR A 546 14.91 12.66 32.20
CA THR A 546 15.12 13.79 33.12
C THR A 546 16.45 14.49 32.84
N TRP A 547 17.54 13.75 32.64
CA TRP A 547 18.83 14.33 32.26
C TRP A 547 18.76 15.12 30.95
N ASP A 548 18.15 14.55 29.91
CA ASP A 548 17.99 15.18 28.60
C ASP A 548 17.10 16.44 28.68
N ALA A 549 16.11 16.46 29.57
CA ALA A 549 15.30 17.64 29.86
C ALA A 549 16.18 18.81 30.32
N PHE A 550 16.96 18.62 31.39
CA PHE A 550 17.81 19.67 31.95
C PHE A 550 18.99 20.03 31.04
N ARG A 551 19.62 19.03 30.43
CA ARG A 551 20.70 19.26 29.44
C ARG A 551 20.18 20.06 28.24
N GLY A 552 18.96 19.80 27.79
CA GLY A 552 18.33 20.48 26.66
C GLY A 552 18.21 21.98 26.85
N VAL A 553 17.95 22.44 28.09
CA VAL A 553 17.84 23.87 28.45
C VAL A 553 19.09 24.66 28.09
N VAL A 554 20.26 24.05 28.18
CA VAL A 554 21.55 24.71 27.91
C VAL A 554 22.07 24.39 26.51
N VAL A 555 22.02 23.11 26.12
CA VAL A 555 22.66 22.64 24.87
C VAL A 555 21.91 23.12 23.62
N ARG A 556 20.57 23.20 23.65
CA ARG A 556 19.78 23.55 22.46
C ARG A 556 19.91 25.04 22.08
N PRO A 557 19.80 26.01 23.00
CA PRO A 557 20.04 27.41 22.66
C PRO A 557 21.47 27.65 22.17
N TYR A 558 22.45 26.98 22.77
CA TYR A 558 23.86 27.06 22.34
C TYR A 558 24.08 26.52 20.93
N LYS A 559 23.58 25.31 20.61
CA LYS A 559 23.68 24.75 19.26
C LYS A 559 22.95 25.61 18.23
N GLY A 560 21.75 26.05 18.56
CA GLY A 560 20.97 26.95 17.71
C GLY A 560 21.73 28.25 17.42
N ALA A 561 22.34 28.87 18.44
CA ALA A 561 23.15 30.07 18.26
C ALA A 561 24.35 29.84 17.33
N LYS A 562 25.00 28.68 17.45
CA LYS A 562 26.14 28.30 16.60
C LYS A 562 25.74 28.08 15.14
N GLU A 563 24.58 27.50 14.88
CA GLU A 563 24.11 27.17 13.53
C GLU A 563 23.46 28.36 12.81
N GLY A 564 22.78 29.26 13.54
CA GLY A 564 21.93 30.30 12.93
C GLY A 564 21.94 31.65 13.64
N GLY A 565 22.94 31.94 14.47
CA GLY A 565 23.05 33.20 15.20
C GLY A 565 21.83 33.47 16.09
N MET A 566 21.34 34.71 16.14
CA MET A 566 20.19 35.05 16.99
C MET A 566 18.89 34.32 16.62
N LYS A 567 18.62 34.11 15.32
CA LYS A 567 17.44 33.34 14.88
C LYS A 567 17.55 31.88 15.32
N GLY A 568 18.74 31.31 15.19
CA GLY A 568 19.02 29.96 15.65
C GLY A 568 18.96 29.82 17.18
N PHE A 569 19.40 30.82 17.94
CA PHE A 569 19.22 30.87 19.40
C PHE A 569 17.74 30.85 19.80
N GLY A 570 16.90 31.66 19.14
CA GLY A 570 15.45 31.66 19.36
C GLY A 570 14.81 30.30 19.08
N LYS A 571 15.18 29.66 17.96
CA LYS A 571 14.81 28.27 17.65
C LYS A 571 15.25 27.30 18.76
N GLY A 572 16.49 27.42 19.22
CA GLY A 572 17.05 26.58 20.29
C GLY A 572 16.35 26.75 21.64
N LEU A 573 15.90 27.96 21.97
CA LEU A 573 15.13 28.25 23.20
C LEU A 573 13.75 27.60 23.16
N TRP A 574 13.09 27.65 22.01
CA TRP A 574 11.81 26.98 21.79
C TRP A 574 11.97 25.45 21.88
N GLN A 575 13.00 24.89 21.24
CA GLN A 575 13.35 23.46 21.34
C GLN A 575 13.65 23.03 22.78
N ALA A 576 14.34 23.87 23.55
CA ALA A 576 14.65 23.63 24.96
C ALA A 576 13.40 23.55 25.84
N ASN A 577 12.49 24.52 25.72
CA ASN A 577 11.26 24.55 26.52
C ASN A 577 10.36 23.34 26.20
N ARG A 578 10.16 23.08 24.91
CA ARG A 578 9.40 21.91 24.44
C ARG A 578 10.04 20.60 24.90
N GLY A 579 11.35 20.45 24.71
CA GLY A 579 12.09 19.25 25.12
C GLY A 579 12.04 19.02 26.62
N PHE A 580 12.16 20.07 27.43
CA PHE A 580 12.10 19.98 28.89
C PHE A 580 10.76 19.43 29.37
N THR A 581 9.66 20.06 28.96
CA THR A 581 8.31 19.65 29.36
C THR A 581 8.02 18.21 28.91
N CYS A 582 8.29 17.91 27.64
CA CYS A 582 8.05 16.60 27.05
C CYS A 582 8.85 15.49 27.75
N ASN A 583 10.15 15.68 27.97
CA ASN A 583 10.99 14.64 28.59
C ASN A 583 10.61 14.36 30.05
N ILE A 584 10.18 15.38 30.81
CA ILE A 584 9.71 15.19 32.19
C ILE A 584 8.41 14.39 32.23
N PHE A 585 7.43 14.72 31.38
CA PHE A 585 6.18 13.96 31.33
C PHE A 585 6.40 12.55 30.75
N ALA A 586 7.28 12.38 29.76
CA ALA A 586 7.67 11.06 29.27
C ALA A 586 8.25 10.18 30.39
N ALA A 587 9.12 10.73 31.23
CA ALA A 587 9.65 10.03 32.41
C ALA A 587 8.55 9.65 33.42
N LEU A 588 7.65 10.59 33.72
CA LEU A 588 6.58 10.40 34.72
C LEU A 588 5.56 9.34 34.28
N PHE A 589 5.06 9.42 33.05
CA PHE A 589 4.12 8.43 32.51
C PHE A 589 4.83 7.12 32.13
N GLY A 590 6.11 7.18 31.78
CA GLY A 590 6.92 6.03 31.36
C GLY A 590 7.21 5.04 32.48
N LEU A 591 7.36 5.50 33.73
CA LEU A 591 7.57 4.61 34.88
C LEU A 591 6.48 3.53 35.03
N PRO A 592 5.19 3.89 35.17
CA PRO A 592 4.12 2.90 35.18
C PRO A 592 3.88 2.30 33.79
N GLY A 593 3.95 3.09 32.71
CA GLY A 593 3.61 2.64 31.35
C GLY A 593 4.53 1.54 30.82
N TYR A 594 5.84 1.70 30.98
CA TYR A 594 6.83 0.73 30.49
C TYR A 594 6.89 -0.52 31.35
N THR A 595 6.66 -0.38 32.66
CA THR A 595 6.52 -1.52 33.57
C THR A 595 5.28 -2.36 33.24
N LEU A 596 4.12 -1.72 33.10
CA LEU A 596 2.86 -2.39 32.73
C LEU A 596 2.94 -3.05 31.34
N LYS A 597 3.63 -2.42 30.39
CA LYS A 597 3.90 -3.04 29.08
C LYS A 597 4.78 -4.29 29.19
N GLY A 598 5.77 -4.27 30.08
CA GLY A 598 6.60 -5.43 30.37
C GLY A 598 5.79 -6.59 30.93
N ILE A 599 4.91 -6.31 31.90
CA ILE A 599 3.95 -7.30 32.45
C ILE A 599 3.07 -7.85 31.33
N GLU A 600 2.52 -6.98 30.47
CA GLU A 600 1.70 -7.41 29.33
C GLU A 600 2.48 -8.41 28.47
N LYS A 601 3.72 -8.11 28.07
CA LYS A 601 4.54 -8.98 27.22
C LYS A 601 4.93 -10.32 27.85
N GLU A 602 4.88 -10.45 29.17
CA GLU A 602 5.20 -11.71 29.86
C GLU A 602 3.99 -12.64 30.01
N LEU A 603 2.79 -12.10 29.84
CA LEU A 603 1.54 -12.85 29.88
C LEU A 603 1.14 -13.47 28.53
N TYR A 604 1.86 -13.16 27.45
CA TYR A 604 1.69 -13.69 26.09
C TYR A 604 2.96 -14.41 25.65
#